data_AF-A0A8J2R3Z6-F1
#
_entry.id   AF-A0A8J2R3Z6-F1
#
_cell.length_a   1.000
_cell.length_b   1.000
_cell.length_c   1.000
_cell.angle_alpha   90.00
_cell.angle_beta   90.00
_cell.angle_gamma   90.00
#
_symmetry.space_group_name_H-M   'P 1'
#
loop_
_entity.id
_entity.type
_entity.pdbx_description
1 polymer ?
#
loop_
_entity_poly.entity_id
_entity_poly.type
_entity_poly.pdbx_seq_one_letter_code
_entity_poly.pdbx_strand_id
1 'polypeptide(L)'
;MFTDLHYTYKVGISTAKNIVEEVCTAILSEMREECIPTPTCDMWQSIASNFESIANFPHCVGAVDGKHIRLTCPFDSESMYFNYKDYFSIVLMAVADTKYRLVYVDVGSYGKECDSSIFKRSKLWKSIDSGSSPLPEDKTSSRNESPKIPYFFVGDEAFGLHRYLLRPFGGKCLPVEKRVFNYRLCRARRYVECAFGILSHKWRIFPRPINVQLHFAVLIVNACIVLHNYIRDRDGYLVEDTTTITGLDDVSGESTTRGGLEANNIRSVLTSYFLTEVGSVSWQMSKV
;
A
#
# COMPACT_ATOMS: atom_id res chain seq x y z
N MET A 1 -5.93 11.39 -24.46
CA MET A 1 -5.48 9.99 -24.37
C MET A 1 -5.59 9.29 -25.72
N PHE A 2 -6.77 8.83 -26.16
CA PHE A 2 -6.88 8.13 -27.45
C PHE A 2 -6.77 9.06 -28.66
N THR A 3 -7.17 10.33 -28.53
CA THR A 3 -6.93 11.36 -29.55
C THR A 3 -5.44 11.54 -29.83
N ASP A 4 -4.60 11.51 -28.79
CA ASP A 4 -3.14 11.64 -28.93
C ASP A 4 -2.56 10.42 -29.66
N LEU A 5 -3.04 9.21 -29.33
CA LEU A 5 -2.67 7.97 -30.02
C LEU A 5 -3.12 7.98 -31.49
N HIS A 6 -4.31 8.49 -31.77
CA HIS A 6 -4.83 8.65 -33.13
C HIS A 6 -3.88 9.53 -33.97
N TYR A 7 -3.49 10.70 -33.46
CA TYR A 7 -2.60 11.59 -34.19
C TYR A 7 -1.17 11.04 -34.30
N THR A 8 -0.66 10.37 -33.27
CA THR A 8 0.71 9.84 -33.23
C THR A 8 0.89 8.64 -34.15
N TYR A 9 -0.04 7.68 -34.09
CA TYR A 9 0.07 6.40 -34.80
C TYR A 9 -0.81 6.31 -36.05
N LYS A 10 -1.59 7.36 -36.36
CA LYS A 10 -2.50 7.43 -37.51
C LYS A 10 -3.53 6.29 -37.56
N VAL A 11 -4.01 5.86 -36.40
CA VAL A 11 -5.02 4.79 -36.24
C VAL A 11 -6.34 5.39 -35.77
N GLY A 12 -7.49 4.82 -36.15
CA GLY A 12 -8.80 5.30 -35.68
C GLY A 12 -8.90 5.28 -34.15
N ILE A 13 -9.61 6.25 -33.55
CA ILE A 13 -9.75 6.36 -32.08
C ILE A 13 -10.35 5.07 -31.48
N SER A 14 -11.38 4.51 -32.15
CA SER A 14 -11.99 3.24 -31.75
C SER A 14 -11.00 2.07 -31.85
N THR A 15 -10.23 2.01 -32.93
CA THR A 15 -9.19 0.99 -33.12
C THR A 15 -8.12 1.07 -32.04
N ALA A 16 -7.61 2.27 -31.73
CA ALA A 16 -6.64 2.48 -30.66
C ALA A 16 -7.17 2.05 -29.29
N LYS A 17 -8.44 2.37 -29.00
CA LYS A 17 -9.12 1.95 -27.78
C LYS A 17 -9.14 0.42 -27.67
N ASN A 18 -9.60 -0.26 -28.72
CA ASN A 18 -9.71 -1.72 -28.74
C ASN A 18 -8.34 -2.40 -28.59
N ILE A 19 -7.30 -1.88 -29.26
CA ILE A 19 -5.93 -2.41 -29.12
C ILE A 19 -5.45 -2.30 -27.67
N VAL A 20 -5.65 -1.15 -27.02
CA VAL A 20 -5.23 -0.98 -25.62
C VAL A 20 -6.00 -1.92 -24.69
N GLU A 21 -7.30 -2.07 -24.92
CA GLU A 21 -8.15 -2.99 -24.14
C GLU A 21 -7.71 -4.45 -24.31
N GLU A 22 -7.43 -4.88 -25.54
CA GLU A 22 -6.93 -6.22 -25.87
C GLU A 22 -5.58 -6.49 -25.20
N VAL A 23 -4.63 -5.55 -25.33
CA VAL A 23 -3.30 -5.67 -24.73
C VAL A 23 -3.37 -5.70 -23.20
N CYS A 24 -4.15 -4.81 -22.58
CA CYS A 24 -4.33 -4.84 -21.13
C CYS A 24 -4.96 -6.15 -20.65
N THR A 25 -5.91 -6.69 -21.41
CA THR A 25 -6.53 -7.98 -21.09
C THR A 25 -5.52 -9.12 -21.18
N ALA A 26 -4.72 -9.18 -22.25
CA ALA A 26 -3.68 -10.20 -22.44
C ALA A 26 -2.60 -10.13 -21.34
N ILE A 27 -2.17 -8.93 -20.94
CA ILE A 27 -1.22 -8.78 -19.82
C ILE A 27 -1.80 -9.38 -18.53
N LEU A 28 -3.08 -9.15 -18.26
CA LEU A 28 -3.73 -9.67 -17.07
C LEU A 28 -4.00 -11.16 -17.12
N SER A 29 -4.27 -11.74 -18.30
CA SER A 29 -4.48 -13.18 -18.43
C SER A 29 -3.17 -13.95 -18.26
N GLU A 30 -2.09 -13.47 -18.85
CA GLU A 30 -0.83 -14.22 -18.90
C GLU A 30 0.11 -13.94 -17.73
N MET A 31 0.18 -12.70 -17.24
CA MET A 31 1.25 -12.28 -16.32
C MET A 31 0.78 -12.06 -14.87
N ARG A 32 -0.54 -11.98 -14.62
CA ARG A 32 -1.04 -11.58 -13.30
C ARG A 32 -0.68 -12.58 -12.21
N GLU A 33 -0.81 -13.88 -12.46
CA GLU A 33 -0.53 -14.91 -11.45
C GLU A 33 0.95 -14.94 -11.06
N GLU A 34 1.85 -14.70 -12.01
CA GLU A 34 3.29 -14.63 -11.75
C GLU A 34 3.68 -13.32 -11.02
N CYS A 35 3.14 -12.19 -11.44
CA CYS A 35 3.51 -10.88 -10.92
C CYS A 35 2.84 -10.52 -9.58
N ILE A 36 1.63 -11.02 -9.35
CA ILE A 36 0.82 -10.78 -8.14
C ILE A 36 0.18 -12.11 -7.72
N PRO A 37 0.98 -13.10 -7.30
CA PRO A 37 0.45 -14.38 -6.85
C PRO A 37 -0.40 -14.21 -5.59
N THR A 38 -1.28 -15.18 -5.34
CA THR A 38 -2.03 -15.22 -4.08
C THR A 38 -1.03 -15.33 -2.91
N PRO A 39 -1.06 -14.40 -1.94
CA PRO A 39 -0.09 -14.41 -0.87
C PRO A 39 -0.16 -15.68 -0.01
N THR A 40 0.99 -16.32 0.20
CA THR A 40 1.14 -17.50 1.06
C THR A 40 1.79 -17.15 2.40
N CYS A 41 1.69 -18.05 3.38
CA CYS A 41 2.35 -17.87 4.67
C CYS A 41 3.87 -17.66 4.53
N ASP A 42 4.54 -18.45 3.68
CA ASP A 42 5.98 -18.34 3.44
C ASP A 42 6.36 -17.00 2.79
N MET A 43 5.53 -16.50 1.88
CA MET A 43 5.71 -15.16 1.31
C MET A 43 5.64 -14.08 2.38
N TRP A 44 4.66 -14.15 3.29
CA TRP A 44 4.55 -13.18 4.39
C TRP A 44 5.74 -13.25 5.35
N GLN A 45 6.24 -14.44 5.68
CA GLN A 45 7.44 -14.59 6.51
C GLN A 45 8.66 -13.94 5.85
N SER A 46 8.86 -14.20 4.55
CA SER A 46 9.95 -13.61 3.78
C SER A 46 9.86 -12.08 3.75
N ILE A 47 8.67 -11.53 3.50
CA ILE A 47 8.44 -10.08 3.52
C ILE A 47 8.76 -9.51 4.91
N ALA A 48 8.30 -10.16 5.99
CA ALA A 48 8.58 -9.72 7.35
C ALA A 48 10.06 -9.72 7.71
N SER A 49 10.81 -10.75 7.31
CA SER A 49 12.27 -10.77 7.49
C SER A 49 12.96 -9.64 6.72
N ASN A 50 12.46 -9.28 5.54
CA ASN A 50 13.00 -8.15 4.77
C ASN A 50 12.65 -6.80 5.42
N PHE A 51 11.45 -6.63 5.99
CA PHE A 51 11.11 -5.41 6.75
C PHE A 51 11.94 -5.28 8.03
N GLU A 52 12.20 -6.38 8.72
CA GLU A 52 13.04 -6.39 9.91
C GLU A 52 14.49 -5.96 9.59
N SER A 53 15.07 -6.53 8.53
CA SER A 53 16.45 -6.24 8.13
C SER A 53 16.63 -4.85 7.51
N ILE A 54 15.71 -4.40 6.65
CA ILE A 54 15.89 -3.16 5.86
C ILE A 54 15.19 -1.95 6.52
N ALA A 55 13.96 -2.15 7.02
CA ALA A 55 13.18 -1.08 7.64
C ALA A 55 13.33 -1.03 9.18
N ASN A 56 13.98 -2.02 9.78
CA ASN A 56 14.11 -2.18 11.24
C ASN A 56 12.74 -2.25 11.93
N PHE A 57 11.77 -2.88 11.25
CA PHE A 57 10.41 -3.08 11.76
C PHE A 57 10.07 -4.58 11.75
N PRO A 58 10.22 -5.28 12.89
CA PRO A 58 9.98 -6.71 12.95
C PRO A 58 8.49 -7.03 12.70
N HIS A 59 8.22 -8.24 12.19
CA HIS A 59 6.87 -8.79 12.01
C HIS A 59 5.95 -8.02 11.03
N CYS A 60 6.47 -7.01 10.33
CA CYS A 60 5.73 -6.25 9.33
C CYS A 60 5.60 -7.05 8.02
N VAL A 61 4.40 -7.48 7.65
CA VAL A 61 4.16 -8.24 6.41
C VAL A 61 3.87 -7.35 5.20
N GLY A 62 3.91 -6.03 5.36
CA GLY A 62 3.69 -5.09 4.26
C GLY A 62 3.20 -3.74 4.75
N ALA A 63 3.46 -2.72 3.94
CA ALA A 63 2.88 -1.40 4.13
C ALA A 63 1.61 -1.26 3.27
N VAL A 64 0.49 -0.87 3.89
CA VAL A 64 -0.79 -0.68 3.21
C VAL A 64 -1.12 0.79 3.08
N ASP A 65 -1.59 1.18 1.90
CA ASP A 65 -2.08 2.54 1.66
C ASP A 65 -3.03 2.59 0.45
N GLY A 66 -3.86 3.63 0.42
CA GLY A 66 -4.79 3.94 -0.64
C GLY A 66 -4.24 5.00 -1.59
N LYS A 67 -4.47 4.83 -2.89
CA LYS A 67 -4.16 5.84 -3.91
C LYS A 67 -5.40 6.16 -4.74
N HIS A 68 -5.77 7.44 -4.77
CA HIS A 68 -6.80 7.92 -5.69
C HIS A 68 -6.26 8.00 -7.12
N ILE A 69 -6.89 7.27 -8.05
CA ILE A 69 -6.67 7.40 -9.49
C ILE A 69 -7.73 8.33 -10.05
N ARG A 70 -7.27 9.45 -10.64
CA ARG A 70 -8.14 10.49 -11.18
C ARG A 70 -8.87 9.99 -12.43
N LEU A 71 -10.18 10.20 -12.47
CA LEU A 71 -11.02 9.95 -13.64
C LEU A 71 -11.58 11.26 -14.17
N THR A 72 -11.83 11.31 -15.47
CA THR A 72 -12.77 12.30 -16.03
C THR A 72 -14.18 11.85 -15.64
N CYS A 73 -15.06 12.80 -15.29
CA CYS A 73 -16.44 12.52 -14.88
C CYS A 73 -17.07 11.44 -15.80
N PRO A 74 -17.45 10.26 -15.27
CA PRO A 74 -18.14 9.26 -16.09
C PRO A 74 -19.48 9.83 -16.58
N PHE A 75 -19.83 9.59 -17.85
CA PHE A 75 -21.20 9.85 -18.31
C PHE A 75 -22.18 9.03 -17.44
N ASP A 76 -23.23 9.66 -16.93
CA ASP A 76 -24.16 9.13 -15.90
C ASP A 76 -23.55 8.87 -14.51
N SER A 77 -22.61 9.72 -14.05
CA SER A 77 -21.95 9.50 -12.75
C SER A 77 -22.88 9.68 -11.54
N GLU A 78 -23.05 8.60 -10.78
CA GLU A 78 -23.44 8.66 -9.37
C GLU A 78 -22.41 9.45 -8.55
N SER A 79 -22.87 10.24 -7.59
CA SER A 79 -22.04 11.10 -6.71
C SER A 79 -21.04 10.34 -5.83
N MET A 80 -21.03 9.00 -5.87
CA MET A 80 -20.18 8.14 -5.05
C MET A 80 -18.70 8.15 -5.47
N TYR A 81 -18.39 8.47 -6.73
CA TYR A 81 -17.00 8.56 -7.20
C TYR A 81 -16.36 9.94 -6.99
N PHE A 82 -17.15 10.94 -6.59
CA PHE A 82 -16.66 12.27 -6.25
C PHE A 82 -16.04 12.24 -4.85
N ASN A 83 -14.72 12.48 -4.77
CA ASN A 83 -13.99 12.42 -3.50
C ASN A 83 -13.99 13.76 -2.76
N TYR A 84 -13.45 13.76 -1.55
CA TYR A 84 -13.33 14.95 -0.69
C TYR A 84 -12.36 16.03 -1.22
N LYS A 85 -11.61 15.74 -2.30
CA LYS A 85 -10.68 16.67 -2.97
C LYS A 85 -11.29 17.25 -4.26
N ASP A 86 -12.61 17.18 -4.39
CA ASP A 86 -13.41 17.72 -5.49
C ASP A 86 -13.05 17.15 -6.88
N TYR A 87 -12.69 15.86 -6.96
CA TYR A 87 -12.53 15.17 -8.25
C TYR A 87 -13.08 13.74 -8.26
N PHE A 88 -13.42 13.24 -9.45
CA PHE A 88 -13.83 11.85 -9.64
C PHE A 88 -12.63 10.92 -9.54
N SER A 89 -12.72 9.88 -8.74
CA SER A 89 -11.64 8.90 -8.59
C SER A 89 -12.12 7.51 -8.26
N ILE A 90 -11.31 6.53 -8.65
CA ILE A 90 -11.32 5.20 -8.05
C ILE A 90 -10.15 5.09 -7.08
N VAL A 91 -10.35 4.29 -6.04
CA VAL A 91 -9.28 3.97 -5.10
C VAL A 91 -8.56 2.70 -5.56
N LEU A 92 -7.24 2.79 -5.62
CA LEU A 92 -6.29 1.67 -5.65
C LEU A 92 -5.83 1.44 -4.21
N MET A 93 -6.28 0.36 -3.59
CA MET A 93 -5.76 -0.10 -2.30
C MET A 93 -4.65 -1.10 -2.56
N ALA A 94 -3.47 -0.92 -1.98
CA ALA A 94 -2.36 -1.83 -2.20
C ALA A 94 -1.53 -2.09 -0.94
N VAL A 95 -0.91 -3.26 -0.91
CA VAL A 95 0.14 -3.61 0.05
C VAL A 95 1.47 -3.68 -0.69
N ALA A 96 2.47 -2.97 -0.20
CA ALA A 96 3.83 -2.99 -0.76
C ALA A 96 4.83 -3.72 0.14
N ASP A 97 5.80 -4.37 -0.48
CA ASP A 97 6.97 -4.94 0.19
C ASP A 97 8.18 -3.98 0.19
N THR A 98 9.29 -4.42 0.79
CA THR A 98 10.55 -3.65 0.83
C THR A 98 11.28 -3.55 -0.51
N LYS A 99 10.83 -4.28 -1.54
CA LYS A 99 11.32 -4.18 -2.93
C LYS A 99 10.45 -3.27 -3.78
N TYR A 100 9.51 -2.56 -3.18
CA TYR A 100 8.53 -1.71 -3.86
C TYR A 100 7.60 -2.48 -4.81
N ARG A 101 7.43 -3.79 -4.61
CA ARG A 101 6.45 -4.60 -5.33
C ARG A 101 5.10 -4.45 -4.65
N LEU A 102 4.03 -4.41 -5.43
CA LEU A 102 2.67 -4.40 -4.92
C LEU A 102 2.21 -5.85 -4.78
N VAL A 103 2.31 -6.39 -3.56
CA VAL A 103 2.08 -7.82 -3.26
C VAL A 103 0.60 -8.16 -3.12
N TYR A 104 -0.24 -7.15 -2.89
CA TYR A 104 -1.70 -7.26 -2.96
C TYR A 104 -2.26 -5.96 -3.50
N VAL A 105 -3.28 -6.05 -4.37
CA VAL A 105 -3.98 -4.89 -4.93
C VAL A 105 -5.48 -5.13 -5.01
N ASP A 106 -6.25 -4.09 -4.73
CA ASP A 106 -7.69 -4.02 -4.95
C ASP A 106 -8.02 -2.67 -5.61
N VAL A 107 -8.67 -2.72 -6.78
CA VAL A 107 -8.85 -1.55 -7.66
C VAL A 107 -10.32 -1.37 -8.00
N GLY A 108 -10.82 -0.15 -7.82
CA GLY A 108 -12.15 0.24 -8.29
C GLY A 108 -13.13 0.60 -7.18
N SER A 109 -12.69 0.66 -5.92
CA SER A 109 -13.54 1.18 -4.84
C SER A 109 -13.86 2.67 -5.06
N TYR A 110 -15.01 3.10 -4.55
CA TYR A 110 -15.51 4.47 -4.70
C TYR A 110 -14.55 5.49 -4.06
N GLY A 111 -14.30 6.60 -4.75
CA GLY A 111 -13.43 7.69 -4.26
C GLY A 111 -13.89 8.37 -2.97
N LYS A 112 -15.16 8.19 -2.57
CA LYS A 112 -15.70 8.73 -1.30
C LYS A 112 -15.47 7.80 -0.10
N GLU A 113 -15.13 6.53 -0.33
CA GLU A 113 -14.90 5.57 0.76
C GLU A 113 -13.55 5.83 1.45
N CYS A 114 -13.51 5.61 2.77
CA CYS A 114 -12.28 5.69 3.56
C CYS A 114 -11.45 4.41 3.38
N ASP A 115 -10.13 4.57 3.35
CA ASP A 115 -9.14 3.50 3.18
C ASP A 115 -9.33 2.34 4.18
N SER A 116 -9.65 2.66 5.43
CA SER A 116 -9.95 1.66 6.47
C SER A 116 -11.13 0.74 6.09
N SER A 117 -12.19 1.32 5.53
CA SER A 117 -13.38 0.58 5.12
C SER A 117 -13.14 -0.25 3.86
N ILE A 118 -12.39 0.30 2.91
CA ILE A 118 -12.01 -0.40 1.68
C ILE A 118 -11.15 -1.62 2.03
N PHE A 119 -10.12 -1.43 2.84
CA PHE A 119 -9.22 -2.52 3.20
C PHE A 119 -9.93 -3.64 3.97
N LYS A 120 -10.83 -3.31 4.90
CA LYS A 120 -11.61 -4.33 5.64
C LYS A 120 -12.57 -5.13 4.75
N ARG A 121 -13.04 -4.57 3.64
CA ARG A 121 -13.91 -5.28 2.68
C ARG A 121 -13.13 -6.13 1.68
N SER A 122 -11.83 -5.88 1.54
CA SER A 122 -10.94 -6.55 0.62
C SER A 122 -10.90 -8.06 0.84
N LYS A 123 -10.62 -8.81 -0.23
CA LYS A 123 -10.52 -10.28 -0.16
C LYS A 123 -9.41 -10.72 0.79
N LEU A 124 -8.29 -9.99 0.80
CA LEU A 124 -7.18 -10.25 1.71
C LEU A 124 -7.61 -10.16 3.16
N TRP A 125 -8.24 -9.05 3.56
CA TRP A 125 -8.65 -8.85 4.94
C TRP A 125 -9.66 -9.89 5.40
N LYS A 126 -10.68 -10.17 4.58
CA LYS A 126 -11.67 -11.23 4.86
C LYS A 126 -11.02 -12.59 5.03
N SER A 127 -9.98 -12.89 4.25
CA SER A 127 -9.28 -14.17 4.31
C SER A 127 -8.44 -14.31 5.58
N ILE A 128 -7.82 -13.22 6.05
CA ILE A 128 -7.07 -13.18 7.31
C ILE A 128 -8.04 -13.27 8.50
N ASP A 129 -9.13 -12.51 8.48
CA ASP A 129 -10.14 -12.48 9.54
C ASP A 129 -10.87 -13.82 9.69
N SER A 130 -11.11 -14.53 8.58
CA SER A 130 -11.70 -15.87 8.59
C SER A 130 -10.70 -17.00 8.86
N GLY A 131 -9.39 -16.71 8.97
CA GLY A 131 -8.32 -17.70 9.10
C GLY A 131 -8.06 -18.58 7.87
N SER A 132 -8.55 -18.20 6.68
CA SER A 132 -8.41 -19.00 5.44
C SER A 132 -7.08 -18.78 4.71
N SER A 133 -6.47 -17.61 4.84
CA SER A 133 -5.08 -17.35 4.45
C SER A 133 -4.37 -16.83 5.69
N PRO A 134 -3.87 -17.73 6.55
CA PRO A 134 -3.31 -17.34 7.82
C PRO A 134 -2.01 -16.56 7.60
N LEU A 135 -1.90 -15.43 8.30
CA LEU A 135 -0.59 -14.86 8.57
C LEU A 135 0.24 -15.89 9.37
N PRO A 136 1.57 -15.79 9.34
CA PRO A 136 2.42 -16.71 10.07
C PRO A 136 2.11 -16.70 11.56
N GLU A 137 2.35 -17.83 12.23
CA GLU A 137 2.10 -17.96 13.67
C GLU A 137 2.85 -16.89 14.47
N ASP A 138 2.22 -16.41 15.55
CA ASP A 138 2.81 -15.41 16.44
C ASP A 138 4.19 -15.87 16.95
N LYS A 139 5.20 -15.02 16.75
CA LYS A 139 6.58 -15.23 17.23
C LYS A 139 6.95 -14.17 18.25
N THR A 140 8.02 -14.41 19.00
CA THR A 140 8.58 -13.40 19.91
C THR A 140 9.43 -12.41 19.10
N SER A 141 9.32 -11.11 19.37
CA SER A 141 10.18 -10.09 18.72
C SER A 141 11.65 -10.19 19.13
N SER A 142 11.94 -10.89 20.23
CA SER A 142 13.28 -11.17 20.73
C SER A 142 13.51 -12.67 20.82
N ARG A 143 14.79 -13.08 20.80
CA ARG A 143 15.18 -14.48 20.85
C ARG A 143 14.85 -15.17 22.19
N ASN A 144 14.48 -14.42 23.25
CA ASN A 144 14.37 -14.98 24.60
C ASN A 144 13.26 -14.45 25.53
N GLU A 145 12.32 -13.58 25.13
CA GLU A 145 11.23 -13.18 26.05
C GLU A 145 9.85 -13.07 25.38
N SER A 146 8.85 -13.59 26.11
CA SER A 146 7.43 -13.28 25.95
C SER A 146 7.20 -11.76 26.05
N PRO A 147 6.19 -11.17 25.37
CA PRO A 147 5.08 -11.84 24.70
C PRO A 147 5.31 -12.10 23.21
N LYS A 148 4.66 -13.15 22.70
CA LYS A 148 4.53 -13.38 21.27
C LYS A 148 3.69 -12.25 20.67
N ILE A 149 4.13 -11.70 19.54
CA ILE A 149 3.40 -10.71 18.76
C ILE A 149 3.00 -11.32 17.40
N PRO A 150 1.81 -10.98 16.89
CA PRO A 150 1.39 -11.43 15.57
C PRO A 150 2.21 -10.75 14.48
N TYR A 151 2.09 -11.28 13.28
CA TYR A 151 2.47 -10.56 12.06
C TYR A 151 1.35 -9.56 11.71
N PHE A 152 1.71 -8.40 11.18
CA PHE A 152 0.75 -7.33 10.91
C PHE A 152 1.19 -6.46 9.72
N PHE A 153 0.24 -5.75 9.13
CA PHE A 153 0.53 -4.67 8.18
C PHE A 153 0.72 -3.34 8.92
N VAL A 154 1.40 -2.39 8.28
CA VAL A 154 1.50 -1.00 8.75
C VAL A 154 0.74 -0.08 7.82
N GLY A 155 -0.11 0.79 8.38
CA GLY A 155 -0.89 1.79 7.64
C GLY A 155 -0.72 3.19 8.23
N ASP A 156 -1.33 4.16 7.58
CA ASP A 156 -1.41 5.54 8.07
C ASP A 156 -2.48 5.72 9.19
N GLU A 157 -2.71 6.95 9.61
CA GLU A 157 -3.70 7.27 10.64
C GLU A 157 -5.16 7.07 10.19
N ALA A 158 -5.44 7.05 8.88
CA ALA A 158 -6.78 6.85 8.34
C ALA A 158 -7.28 5.42 8.58
N PHE A 159 -6.37 4.46 8.72
CA PHE A 159 -6.70 3.09 9.08
C PHE A 159 -7.13 2.94 10.55
N GLY A 160 -8.00 1.98 10.84
CA GLY A 160 -8.36 1.62 12.21
C GLY A 160 -7.34 0.65 12.83
N LEU A 161 -6.88 0.92 14.07
CA LEU A 161 -5.93 0.05 14.75
C LEU A 161 -6.52 -1.35 15.00
N HIS A 162 -5.78 -2.41 14.62
CA HIS A 162 -6.19 -3.81 14.72
C HIS A 162 -5.03 -4.74 15.08
N ARG A 163 -5.32 -5.98 15.49
CA ARG A 163 -4.32 -7.02 15.77
C ARG A 163 -3.36 -7.24 14.60
N TYR A 164 -3.88 -7.19 13.37
CA TYR A 164 -3.15 -7.38 12.12
C TYR A 164 -2.84 -6.08 11.36
N LEU A 165 -3.11 -4.91 11.96
CA LEU A 165 -2.91 -3.60 11.30
C LEU A 165 -2.49 -2.54 12.33
N LEU A 166 -1.23 -2.09 12.25
CA LEU A 166 -0.70 -1.06 13.12
C LEU A 166 -0.71 0.30 12.43
N ARG A 167 -0.94 1.35 13.23
CA ARG A 167 -0.90 2.76 12.82
C ARG A 167 -0.15 3.60 13.87
N PRO A 168 0.32 4.81 13.51
CA PRO A 168 0.99 5.71 14.44
C PRO A 168 0.19 5.96 15.74
N PHE A 169 0.91 6.31 16.81
CA PHE A 169 0.29 6.96 17.97
C PHE A 169 -0.15 8.37 17.56
N GLY A 170 -1.43 8.68 17.71
CA GLY A 170 -1.94 10.03 17.50
C GLY A 170 -1.63 10.96 18.68
N GLY A 171 -1.61 12.26 18.41
CA GLY A 171 -1.40 13.33 19.41
C GLY A 171 -0.13 14.15 19.16
N LYS A 172 -0.14 15.40 19.61
CA LYS A 172 0.95 16.38 19.33
C LYS A 172 2.14 16.29 20.30
N CYS A 173 1.89 15.92 21.56
CA CYS A 173 2.92 15.85 22.61
C CYS A 173 3.13 14.40 23.06
N LEU A 174 3.81 13.61 22.23
CA LEU A 174 4.09 12.21 22.53
C LEU A 174 5.39 12.03 23.32
N PRO A 175 5.43 11.13 24.31
CA PRO A 175 6.67 10.66 24.92
C PRO A 175 7.68 10.13 23.88
N VAL A 176 8.97 10.23 24.18
CA VAL A 176 10.07 9.90 23.26
C VAL A 176 9.93 8.48 22.71
N GLU A 177 9.50 7.53 23.54
CA GLU A 177 9.34 6.13 23.18
C GLU A 177 8.31 5.96 22.06
N LYS A 178 7.16 6.66 22.18
CA LYS A 178 6.10 6.64 21.17
C LYS A 178 6.53 7.36 19.88
N ARG A 179 7.37 8.39 19.99
CA ARG A 179 7.93 9.09 18.83
C ARG A 179 8.92 8.21 18.07
N VAL A 180 9.77 7.43 18.77
CA VAL A 180 10.64 6.41 18.16
C VAL A 180 9.81 5.37 17.42
N PHE A 181 8.73 4.86 18.03
CA PHE A 181 7.81 3.94 17.37
C PHE A 181 7.20 4.56 16.11
N ASN A 182 6.64 5.77 16.19
CA ASN A 182 6.05 6.46 15.05
C ASN A 182 7.07 6.65 13.92
N TYR A 183 8.30 7.06 14.24
CA TYR A 183 9.36 7.24 13.25
C TYR A 183 9.68 5.93 12.52
N ARG A 184 9.81 4.81 13.26
CA ARG A 184 10.03 3.49 12.66
C ARG A 184 8.85 3.03 11.80
N LEU A 185 7.63 3.27 12.26
CA LEU A 185 6.42 2.93 11.50
C LEU A 185 6.36 3.74 10.20
N CYS A 186 6.60 5.05 10.26
CA CYS A 186 6.67 5.91 9.07
C CYS A 186 7.74 5.42 8.08
N ARG A 187 8.91 4.96 8.58
CA ARG A 187 9.96 4.39 7.73
C ARG A 187 9.52 3.11 7.01
N ALA A 188 8.74 2.24 7.66
CA ALA A 188 8.15 1.07 7.03
C ALA A 188 7.02 1.45 6.06
N ARG A 189 6.17 2.41 6.43
CA ARG A 189 5.06 2.90 5.59
C ARG A 189 5.55 3.56 4.30
N ARG A 190 6.71 4.22 4.33
CA ARG A 190 7.30 4.86 3.15
C ARG A 190 7.41 3.94 1.93
N TYR A 191 7.55 2.62 2.11
CA TYR A 191 7.65 1.69 0.97
C TYR A 191 6.42 1.67 0.06
N VAL A 192 5.20 1.79 0.60
CA VAL A 192 3.99 1.83 -0.25
C VAL A 192 3.84 3.19 -0.95
N GLU A 193 4.17 4.28 -0.27
CA GLU A 193 4.21 5.62 -0.86
C GLU A 193 5.24 5.70 -2.01
N CYS A 194 6.44 5.16 -1.78
CA CYS A 194 7.48 5.00 -2.80
C CYS A 194 6.94 4.20 -3.98
N ALA A 195 6.35 3.03 -3.73
CA ALA A 195 5.83 2.17 -4.79
C ALA A 195 4.80 2.90 -5.65
N PHE A 196 3.89 3.65 -5.04
CA PHE A 196 2.95 4.51 -5.76
C PHE A 196 3.60 5.65 -6.52
N GLY A 197 4.63 6.28 -5.97
CA GLY A 197 5.43 7.30 -6.64
C GLY A 197 6.12 6.75 -7.89
N ILE A 198 6.80 5.61 -7.76
CA ILE A 198 7.48 4.89 -8.84
C ILE A 198 6.49 4.50 -9.93
N LEU A 199 5.37 3.88 -9.55
CA LEU A 199 4.29 3.51 -10.46
C LEU A 199 3.78 4.73 -11.24
N SER A 200 3.54 5.85 -10.54
CA SER A 200 3.01 7.09 -11.16
C SER A 200 4.03 7.78 -12.06
N HIS A 201 5.31 7.73 -11.69
CA HIS A 201 6.38 8.35 -12.45
C HIS A 201 6.68 7.57 -13.73
N LYS A 202 6.71 6.24 -13.63
CA LYS A 202 6.95 5.33 -14.76
C LYS A 202 5.78 5.35 -15.74
N TRP A 203 4.56 5.23 -15.23
CA TRP A 203 3.34 5.27 -16.03
C TRP A 203 2.70 6.65 -15.96
N ARG A 204 3.06 7.52 -16.90
CA ARG A 204 2.58 8.92 -17.00
C ARG A 204 1.07 9.08 -17.20
N ILE A 205 0.31 7.98 -17.19
CA ILE A 205 -1.14 7.98 -17.19
C ILE A 205 -1.72 8.38 -15.82
N PHE A 206 -1.08 8.00 -14.70
CA PHE A 206 -1.62 8.23 -13.36
C PHE A 206 -1.67 9.71 -12.91
N PRO A 207 -0.73 10.59 -13.30
CA PRO A 207 -0.82 12.01 -12.98
C PRO A 207 -1.96 12.75 -13.71
N ARG A 208 -2.50 12.17 -14.79
CA ARG A 208 -3.55 12.78 -15.62
C ARG A 208 -4.91 12.13 -15.31
N PRO A 209 -6.03 12.85 -15.42
CA PRO A 209 -7.35 12.24 -15.36
C PRO A 209 -7.49 11.21 -16.50
N ILE A 210 -7.81 9.96 -16.15
CA ILE A 210 -8.07 8.92 -17.15
C ILE A 210 -9.48 9.16 -17.71
N ASN A 211 -9.56 9.38 -19.02
CA ASN A 211 -10.81 9.67 -19.71
C ASN A 211 -11.33 8.41 -20.43
N VAL A 212 -11.79 7.44 -19.64
CA VAL A 212 -12.38 6.18 -20.11
C VAL A 212 -13.50 5.72 -19.16
N GLN A 213 -14.30 4.76 -19.59
CA GLN A 213 -15.29 4.11 -18.72
C GLN A 213 -14.61 3.41 -17.52
N LEU A 214 -15.31 3.36 -16.39
CA LEU A 214 -14.80 2.84 -15.12
C LEU A 214 -14.12 1.47 -15.25
N HIS A 215 -14.81 0.50 -15.88
CA HIS A 215 -14.28 -0.86 -16.08
C HIS A 215 -12.93 -0.84 -16.82
N PHE A 216 -12.84 -0.02 -17.86
CA PHE A 216 -11.61 0.09 -18.64
C PHE A 216 -10.49 0.82 -17.86
N ALA A 217 -10.83 1.79 -17.03
CA ALA A 217 -9.86 2.42 -16.14
C ALA A 217 -9.28 1.39 -15.15
N VAL A 218 -10.13 0.56 -14.54
CA VAL A 218 -9.69 -0.54 -13.66
C VAL A 218 -8.78 -1.51 -14.41
N LEU A 219 -9.10 -1.86 -15.66
CA LEU A 219 -8.27 -2.72 -16.50
C LEU A 219 -6.87 -2.13 -16.74
N ILE A 220 -6.81 -0.86 -17.15
CA ILE A 220 -5.55 -0.14 -17.39
C ILE A 220 -4.69 -0.08 -16.13
N VAL A 221 -5.30 0.25 -14.97
CA VAL A 221 -4.59 0.34 -13.70
C VAL A 221 -4.00 -1.01 -13.30
N ASN A 222 -4.78 -2.09 -13.39
CA ASN A 222 -4.28 -3.44 -13.10
C ASN A 222 -3.13 -3.85 -14.04
N ALA A 223 -3.23 -3.56 -15.34
CA ALA A 223 -2.16 -3.88 -16.28
C ALA A 223 -0.86 -3.12 -15.94
N CYS A 224 -0.95 -1.83 -15.57
CA CYS A 224 0.22 -1.05 -15.13
C CYS A 224 0.88 -1.63 -13.86
N ILE A 225 0.08 -2.16 -12.93
CA ILE A 225 0.58 -2.78 -11.69
C ILE A 225 1.31 -4.09 -12.00
N VAL A 226 0.73 -4.94 -12.85
CA VAL A 226 1.37 -6.19 -13.29
C VAL A 226 2.71 -5.90 -13.96
N LEU A 227 2.74 -4.96 -14.90
CA LEU A 227 3.99 -4.54 -15.55
C LEU A 227 4.97 -3.89 -14.56
N HIS A 228 4.49 -3.15 -13.56
CA HIS A 228 5.36 -2.59 -12.51
C HIS A 228 6.07 -3.70 -11.74
N ASN A 229 5.35 -4.72 -11.27
CA ASN A 229 5.96 -5.85 -10.56
C ASN A 229 6.89 -6.66 -11.48
N TYR A 230 6.49 -6.93 -12.73
CA TYR A 230 7.33 -7.62 -13.71
C TYR A 230 8.68 -6.92 -13.91
N ILE A 231 8.65 -5.60 -14.12
CA ILE A 231 9.88 -4.83 -14.30
C ILE A 231 10.67 -4.78 -12.98
N ARG A 232 9.99 -4.80 -11.83
CA ARG A 232 10.70 -4.84 -10.55
C ARG A 232 11.45 -6.13 -10.32
N ASP A 233 10.88 -7.25 -10.74
CA ASP A 233 11.52 -8.56 -10.64
C ASP A 233 12.65 -8.73 -11.66
N ARG A 234 12.48 -8.21 -12.88
CA ARG A 234 13.49 -8.28 -13.94
C ARG A 234 14.68 -7.35 -13.72
N ASP A 235 14.41 -6.07 -13.43
CA ASP A 235 15.44 -5.03 -13.48
C ASP A 235 15.99 -4.68 -12.08
N GLY A 236 15.35 -5.14 -10.99
CA GLY A 236 15.74 -4.82 -9.61
C GLY A 236 15.55 -3.35 -9.25
N TYR A 237 15.61 -2.96 -7.97
CA TYR A 237 15.37 -1.55 -7.59
C TYR A 237 16.57 -0.63 -7.93
N LEU A 238 16.29 0.57 -8.45
CA LEU A 238 17.28 1.64 -8.61
C LEU A 238 17.06 2.68 -7.50
N VAL A 239 18.13 3.10 -6.81
CA VAL A 239 18.03 4.04 -5.69
C VAL A 239 17.44 5.39 -6.12
N GLU A 240 17.72 5.82 -7.36
CA GLU A 240 17.20 7.05 -7.97
C GLU A 240 15.66 7.12 -7.94
N ASP A 241 14.99 5.97 -8.10
CA ASP A 241 13.52 5.83 -8.08
C ASP A 241 12.90 6.29 -6.74
N THR A 242 13.69 6.34 -5.66
CA THR A 242 13.23 6.63 -4.29
C THR A 242 13.51 8.07 -3.85
N THR A 243 14.32 8.82 -4.63
CA THR A 243 14.83 10.15 -4.25
C THR A 243 13.83 11.29 -4.51
N THR A 244 12.80 11.07 -5.33
CA THR A 244 11.79 12.07 -5.71
C THR A 244 10.56 12.13 -4.80
N ILE A 245 10.60 11.51 -3.62
CA ILE A 245 9.46 11.51 -2.71
C ILE A 245 9.55 12.76 -1.84
N THR A 246 8.74 13.75 -2.16
CA THR A 246 8.44 14.86 -1.27
C THR A 246 7.99 14.30 0.07
N GLY A 247 8.68 14.74 1.13
CA GLY A 247 8.46 14.29 2.49
C GLY A 247 7.01 14.43 2.96
N LEU A 248 6.73 13.68 4.01
CA LEU A 248 5.48 13.63 4.76
C LEU A 248 4.94 15.03 5.06
N ASP A 249 3.81 15.40 4.45
CA ASP A 249 2.85 16.27 5.11
C ASP A 249 1.81 15.35 5.74
N ASP A 250 1.88 15.19 7.06
CA ASP A 250 0.89 14.46 7.84
C ASP A 250 -0.47 15.12 7.63
N VAL A 251 -1.39 14.43 6.95
CA VAL A 251 -2.80 14.83 7.01
C VAL A 251 -3.29 14.41 8.39
N SER A 252 -3.49 15.39 9.26
CA SER A 252 -4.08 15.22 10.59
C SER A 252 -5.50 14.65 10.45
N GLY A 253 -5.59 13.33 10.43
CA GLY A 253 -6.85 12.62 10.53
C GLY A 253 -7.22 12.49 12.00
N GLU A 254 -8.19 13.26 12.46
CA GLU A 254 -8.81 13.07 13.79
C GLU A 254 -9.68 11.79 13.80
N SER A 255 -9.09 10.62 13.51
CA SER A 255 -9.75 9.32 13.64
C SER A 255 -9.45 8.72 15.00
N THR A 256 -10.20 9.19 16.01
CA THR A 256 -10.15 8.75 17.42
C THR A 256 -10.77 7.37 17.66
N THR A 257 -10.75 6.47 16.68
CA THR A 257 -11.12 5.07 16.93
C THR A 257 -10.09 4.44 17.87
N ARG A 258 -10.48 4.32 19.15
CA ARG A 258 -9.69 3.62 20.18
C ARG A 258 -9.54 2.18 19.72
N GLY A 259 -8.32 1.79 19.34
CA GLY A 259 -8.06 0.39 18.99
C GLY A 259 -8.26 -0.53 20.19
N GLY A 260 -8.50 -1.81 19.92
CA GLY A 260 -8.69 -2.82 20.96
C GLY A 260 -7.49 -2.92 21.92
N LEU A 261 -7.72 -3.47 23.11
CA LEU A 261 -6.69 -3.64 24.15
C LEU A 261 -5.47 -4.39 23.61
N GLU A 262 -5.71 -5.46 22.86
CA GLU A 262 -4.68 -6.29 22.24
C GLU A 262 -3.79 -5.51 21.26
N ALA A 263 -4.38 -4.74 20.34
CA ALA A 263 -3.62 -3.97 19.36
C ALA A 263 -2.79 -2.85 20.02
N ASN A 264 -3.27 -2.28 21.12
CA ASN A 264 -2.47 -1.36 21.93
C ASN A 264 -1.32 -2.07 22.64
N ASN A 265 -1.53 -3.28 23.15
CA ASN A 265 -0.46 -4.08 23.76
C ASN A 265 0.65 -4.38 22.74
N ILE A 266 0.30 -4.74 21.50
CA ILE A 266 1.29 -4.96 20.43
C ILE A 266 2.15 -3.72 20.21
N ARG A 267 1.53 -2.53 20.10
CA ARG A 267 2.30 -1.27 19.97
C ARG A 267 3.19 -1.00 21.17
N SER A 268 2.69 -1.24 22.39
CA SER A 268 3.48 -1.06 23.61
C SER A 268 4.69 -2.00 23.65
N VAL A 269 4.52 -3.28 23.27
CA VAL A 269 5.62 -4.26 23.19
C VAL A 269 6.67 -3.81 22.19
N LEU A 270 6.26 -3.39 20.98
CA LEU A 270 7.19 -2.88 19.97
C LEU A 270 7.89 -1.58 20.41
N THR A 271 7.16 -0.70 21.09
CA THR A 271 7.70 0.54 21.66
C THR A 271 8.82 0.24 22.65
N SER A 272 8.59 -0.69 23.58
CA SER A 272 9.62 -1.15 24.52
C SER A 272 10.78 -1.85 23.81
N TYR A 273 10.49 -2.71 22.85
CA TYR A 273 11.49 -3.44 22.06
C TYR A 273 12.47 -2.48 21.36
N PHE A 274 11.99 -1.41 20.74
CA PHE A 274 12.84 -0.43 20.05
C PHE A 274 13.80 0.34 20.96
N LEU A 275 13.64 0.24 22.28
CA LEU A 275 14.54 0.84 23.28
C LEU A 275 15.51 -0.16 23.91
N THR A 276 15.35 -1.45 23.62
CA THR A 276 16.28 -2.49 24.09
C THR A 276 17.61 -2.45 23.35
N GLU A 277 18.66 -3.05 23.91
CA GLU A 277 19.97 -3.17 23.24
C GLU A 277 19.88 -3.87 21.88
N VAL A 278 19.01 -4.88 21.77
CA VAL A 278 18.80 -5.65 20.55
C VAL A 278 17.97 -4.88 19.53
N GLY A 279 16.90 -4.23 19.98
CA GLY A 279 15.94 -3.57 19.10
C GLY A 279 16.31 -2.14 18.72
N SER A 280 17.15 -1.45 19.48
CA SER A 280 17.56 -0.07 19.23
C SER A 280 18.49 0.07 18.03
N VAL A 281 18.45 1.23 17.36
CA VAL A 281 19.34 1.57 16.25
C VAL A 281 19.97 2.93 16.48
N SER A 282 21.23 3.08 16.07
CA SER A 282 22.06 4.25 16.38
C SER A 282 21.46 5.59 15.96
N TRP A 283 20.69 5.63 14.89
CA TRP A 283 20.12 6.85 14.33
C TRP A 283 18.76 7.25 14.92
N GLN A 284 18.08 6.39 15.69
CA GLN A 284 16.66 6.62 16.03
C GLN A 284 16.42 7.86 16.90
N MET A 285 17.35 8.18 17.81
CA MET A 285 17.22 9.35 18.69
C MET A 285 17.55 10.67 17.96
N SER A 286 18.34 10.62 16.88
CA SER A 286 18.72 11.82 16.11
C SER A 286 17.58 12.36 15.23
N LYS A 287 16.51 11.59 15.06
CA LYS A 287 15.37 11.87 14.18
C LYS A 287 14.06 12.08 14.96
N VAL A 288 14.12 11.94 16.27
CA VAL A 288 13.02 12.08 17.22
C VAL A 288 13.20 13.38 17.97
#